data_AF-T0ZEX7-F1
#
_entry.id   AF-T0ZEX7-F1
#
_cell.length_a   1.000
_cell.length_b   1.000
_cell.length_c   1.000
_cell.angle_alpha   90.00
_cell.angle_beta   90.00
_cell.angle_gamma   90.00
#
_symmetry.space_group_name_H-M   'P 1'
#
loop_
_entity.id
_entity.type
_entity.pdbx_description
1 polymer ?
#
loop_
_entity_poly.entity_id
_entity_poly.type
_entity_poly.pdbx_seq_one_letter_code
_entity_poly.pdbx_strand_id
1 'polypeptide(L)'
;MHLVSDMSAGNDEGQSAESADTSTGKKKVNPEAEGHWLRGNSLFDEGKFDEAVEEYTQAIDVDKEYSSAYFNRALNYAILKKSDLAKKDLQS
;
A
#
# COMPACT_ATOMS: atom_id res chain seq x y z
N MET A 1 -39.13 -14.23 19.99
CA MET A 1 -38.56 -14.68 18.69
C MET A 1 -38.95 -13.65 17.65
N HIS A 2 -38.08 -12.93 16.93
CA HIS A 2 -36.67 -13.11 16.56
C HIS A 2 -35.91 -11.78 16.76
N LEU A 3 -34.80 -11.80 17.50
CA LEU A 3 -33.42 -11.57 17.01
C LEU A 3 -33.16 -10.15 16.46
N VAL A 4 -32.47 -9.37 17.30
CA VAL A 4 -31.62 -8.24 16.92
C VAL A 4 -30.49 -8.72 16.00
N SER A 5 -30.12 -7.87 15.04
CA SER A 5 -28.80 -7.73 14.38
C SER A 5 -28.98 -7.37 12.90
N ASP A 6 -29.38 -6.14 12.61
CA ASP A 6 -28.90 -5.48 11.41
C ASP A 6 -27.84 -4.48 11.88
N MET A 7 -26.59 -4.95 11.87
CA MET A 7 -25.44 -4.10 12.10
C MET A 7 -25.44 -3.05 11.00
N SER A 8 -25.68 -1.81 11.40
CA SER A 8 -25.33 -0.59 10.70
C SER A 8 -24.09 -0.81 9.84
N ALA A 9 -24.28 -0.91 8.52
CA ALA A 9 -23.22 -0.73 7.54
C ALA A 9 -22.82 0.74 7.60
N GLY A 10 -22.00 1.06 8.59
CA GLY A 10 -21.38 2.35 8.74
C GLY A 10 -20.54 2.62 7.51
N ASN A 11 -20.84 3.75 6.88
CA ASN A 11 -19.91 4.56 6.12
C ASN A 11 -18.45 4.31 6.52
N ASP A 12 -17.62 4.00 5.53
CA ASP A 12 -16.48 4.88 5.25
C ASP A 12 -16.12 4.69 3.78
N GLU A 13 -16.54 5.65 2.94
CA GLU A 13 -15.84 5.92 1.71
C GLU A 13 -14.44 6.37 2.11
N GLY A 14 -13.56 5.39 2.36
CA GLY A 14 -12.15 5.57 2.63
C GLY A 14 -11.42 6.02 1.37
N GLN A 15 -11.85 7.14 0.78
CA GLN A 15 -10.96 8.05 0.07
C GLN A 15 -10.02 8.65 1.12
N SER A 16 -9.06 7.86 1.59
CA SER A 16 -8.01 8.37 2.48
C SER A 16 -6.67 8.23 1.80
N ALA A 17 -6.17 9.41 1.45
CA ALA A 17 -4.79 9.74 1.09
C ALA A 17 -4.34 9.33 -0.32
N GLU A 18 -5.00 9.90 -1.33
CA GLU A 18 -4.22 10.65 -2.31
C GLU A 18 -3.49 11.76 -1.52
N SER A 19 -2.21 11.57 -1.24
CA SER A 19 -1.39 12.63 -0.65
C SER A 19 0.02 12.56 -1.21
N ALA A 20 0.31 13.60 -1.98
CA ALA A 20 1.60 14.02 -2.50
C ALA A 20 2.22 13.16 -3.62
N ASP A 21 1.86 13.51 -4.85
CA ASP A 21 2.94 13.92 -5.77
C ASP A 21 2.53 15.17 -6.54
N THR A 22 2.95 16.29 -5.98
CA THR A 22 2.99 17.61 -6.60
C THR A 22 4.07 17.63 -7.68
N SER A 23 3.64 17.76 -8.93
CA SER A 23 4.37 18.43 -10.01
C SER A 23 5.85 18.08 -10.19
N THR A 24 6.19 16.95 -10.82
CA THR A 24 7.29 16.88 -11.80
C THR A 24 7.10 15.67 -12.73
N GLY A 25 6.86 15.91 -14.03
CA GLY A 25 6.94 14.92 -15.12
C GLY A 25 6.63 13.45 -14.80
N LYS A 26 5.42 13.14 -14.28
CA LYS A 26 5.02 11.78 -13.87
C LYS A 26 5.34 10.79 -14.99
N LYS A 27 6.40 10.00 -14.79
CA LYS A 27 6.66 8.81 -15.60
C LYS A 27 5.41 7.96 -15.50
N LYS A 28 4.88 7.53 -16.64
CA LYS A 28 3.67 6.70 -16.68
C LYS A 28 3.95 5.40 -15.93
N VAL A 29 3.35 5.26 -14.75
CA VAL A 29 3.42 4.04 -13.94
C VAL A 29 2.79 2.90 -14.73
N ASN A 30 3.38 1.71 -14.63
CA ASN A 30 2.79 0.52 -15.24
C ASN A 30 1.45 0.21 -14.53
N PRO A 31 0.30 0.12 -15.25
CA PRO A 31 -0.99 -0.19 -14.63
C PRO A 31 -1.01 -1.53 -13.89
N GLU A 32 -0.17 -2.48 -14.28
CA GLU A 32 -0.01 -3.74 -13.55
C GLU A 32 0.70 -3.52 -12.20
N ALA A 33 1.72 -2.65 -12.17
CA ALA A 33 2.38 -2.26 -10.93
C ALA A 33 1.45 -1.47 -10.00
N GLU A 34 0.64 -0.57 -10.57
CA GLU A 34 -0.39 0.19 -9.84
C GLU A 34 -1.44 -0.76 -9.23
N GLY A 35 -1.86 -1.79 -9.96
CA GLY A 35 -2.78 -2.81 -9.45
C GLY A 35 -2.24 -3.55 -8.23
N HIS A 36 -0.97 -3.96 -8.26
CA HIS A 36 -0.30 -4.57 -7.12
C HIS A 36 -0.14 -3.59 -5.94
N TRP A 37 0.24 -2.35 -6.21
CA TRP A 37 0.35 -1.31 -5.18
C TRP A 37 -0.98 -1.05 -4.47
N LEU A 38 -2.09 -0.93 -5.21
CA LEU A 38 -3.43 -0.74 -4.63
C LEU A 38 -3.84 -1.94 -3.76
N ARG A 39 -3.54 -3.17 -4.16
CA ARG A 39 -3.78 -4.37 -3.34
C ARG A 39 -2.96 -4.35 -2.05
N GLY A 40 -1.69 -3.99 -2.15
CA GLY A 40 -0.81 -3.80 -0.99
C GLY A 40 -1.36 -2.78 0.00
N ASN A 41 -1.93 -1.67 -0.49
CA ASN A 41 -2.58 -0.67 0.37
C ASN A 41 -3.80 -1.25 1.10
N SER A 42 -4.66 -1.97 0.39
CA SER A 42 -5.82 -2.62 1.02
C SER A 42 -5.40 -3.60 2.12
N LEU A 43 -4.37 -4.42 1.86
CA LEU A 43 -3.84 -5.37 2.84
C LEU A 43 -3.21 -4.66 4.04
N PHE A 44 -2.56 -3.51 3.80
CA PHE A 44 -2.01 -2.67 4.86
C PHE A 44 -3.12 -2.16 5.80
N ASP A 45 -4.22 -1.68 5.25
CA ASP A 45 -5.37 -1.19 6.02
C ASP A 45 -6.05 -2.32 6.80
N GLU A 46 -6.03 -3.54 6.28
CA GLU A 46 -6.45 -4.75 6.98
C GLU A 46 -5.46 -5.24 8.06
N GLY A 47 -4.28 -4.62 8.16
CA GLY A 47 -3.21 -5.01 9.10
C GLY A 47 -2.41 -6.24 8.67
N LYS A 48 -2.58 -6.71 7.44
CA LYS A 48 -1.88 -7.85 6.84
C LYS A 48 -0.54 -7.41 6.24
N PHE A 49 0.36 -6.96 7.10
CA PHE A 49 1.60 -6.29 6.68
C PHE A 49 2.55 -7.19 5.86
N ASP A 50 2.65 -8.48 6.19
CA ASP A 50 3.52 -9.39 5.41
C ASP A 50 2.96 -9.62 3.99
N GLU A 51 1.64 -9.79 3.84
CA GLU A 51 0.98 -9.91 2.52
C GLU A 51 1.09 -8.60 1.72
N ALA A 52 0.94 -7.45 2.40
CA ALA A 52 1.11 -6.14 1.78
C ALA A 52 2.53 -5.96 1.20
N VAL A 53 3.57 -6.42 1.93
CA VAL A 53 4.96 -6.41 1.46
C VAL A 53 5.14 -7.23 0.19
N GLU A 54 4.48 -8.38 0.07
CA GLU A 54 4.52 -9.21 -1.14
C GLU A 54 3.92 -8.47 -2.34
N GLU A 55 2.75 -7.86 -2.17
CA GLU A 55 2.10 -7.07 -3.23
C GLU A 55 2.94 -5.87 -3.65
N TYR A 56 3.53 -5.11 -2.72
CA TYR A 56 4.45 -4.03 -3.10
C TYR A 56 5.70 -4.54 -3.80
N THR A 57 6.16 -5.74 -3.45
CA THR A 57 7.30 -6.36 -4.15
C THR A 57 6.94 -6.71 -5.59
N GLN A 58 5.74 -7.24 -5.84
CA GLN A 58 5.25 -7.45 -7.20
C GLN A 58 5.15 -6.12 -7.97
N ALA A 59 4.64 -5.06 -7.34
CA ALA A 59 4.58 -3.73 -7.96
C ALA A 59 5.97 -3.23 -8.38
N ILE A 60 6.98 -3.42 -7.53
CA ILE A 60 8.38 -3.04 -7.78
C ILE A 60 9.02 -3.92 -8.87
N ASP A 61 8.73 -5.22 -8.89
CA ASP A 61 9.27 -6.12 -9.91
C ASP A 61 8.75 -5.77 -11.31
N VAL A 62 7.50 -5.33 -11.39
CA VAL A 62 6.84 -4.85 -12.61
C VAL A 62 7.31 -3.45 -13.02
N ASP A 63 7.43 -2.53 -12.06
CA ASP A 63 7.94 -1.17 -12.26
C ASP A 63 8.97 -0.79 -11.19
N LYS A 64 10.24 -0.99 -11.54
CA LYS A 64 11.38 -0.75 -10.65
C LYS A 64 11.60 0.72 -10.30
N GLU A 65 10.90 1.64 -10.95
CA GLU A 65 10.95 3.07 -10.63
C GLU A 65 9.70 3.54 -9.89
N TYR A 66 8.84 2.62 -9.45
CA TYR A 66 7.62 2.99 -8.74
C TYR A 66 7.91 3.36 -7.28
N SER A 67 8.33 4.60 -7.06
CA SER A 67 8.72 5.13 -5.75
C SER A 67 7.67 4.94 -4.67
N SER A 68 6.37 5.03 -5.01
CA SER A 68 5.28 4.83 -4.05
C SER A 68 5.24 3.40 -3.49
N ALA A 69 5.56 2.39 -4.31
CA ALA A 69 5.62 1.00 -3.86
C ALA A 69 6.79 0.76 -2.91
N TYR A 70 7.97 1.32 -3.20
CA TYR A 70 9.12 1.29 -2.28
C TYR A 70 8.81 1.97 -0.95
N PHE A 71 8.19 3.15 -0.99
CA PHE A 71 7.83 3.89 0.22
C PHE A 71 6.85 3.10 1.08
N ASN A 72 5.77 2.57 0.50
CA ASN A 72 4.78 1.81 1.25
C ASN A 72 5.34 0.49 1.78
N ARG A 73 6.22 -0.20 1.03
CA ARG A 73 6.92 -1.38 1.54
C ARG A 73 7.85 -1.05 2.70
N ALA A 74 8.56 0.08 2.65
CA ALA A 74 9.40 0.56 3.74
C ALA A 74 8.58 0.86 5.01
N LEU A 75 7.41 1.47 4.88
CA LEU A 75 6.48 1.68 6.01
C LEU A 75 6.05 0.37 6.66
N ASN A 76 5.71 -0.63 5.84
CA ASN A 76 5.36 -1.96 6.33
C ASN A 76 6.53 -2.61 7.09
N TYR A 77 7.74 -2.52 6.55
CA TYR A 77 8.93 -2.99 7.25
C TYR A 77 9.18 -2.26 8.57
N ALA A 78 8.89 -0.96 8.64
CA ALA A 78 9.00 -0.21 9.90
C ALA A 78 8.00 -0.73 10.96
N ILE A 79 6.76 -1.04 10.57
CA ILE A 79 5.73 -1.62 11.45
C ILE A 79 6.13 -3.02 11.91
N LEU A 80 6.67 -3.85 11.00
CA LEU A 80 7.21 -5.17 11.31
C LEU A 80 8.53 -5.12 12.09
N LYS A 81 9.02 -3.93 12.47
CA LYS A 81 10.30 -3.69 13.15
C LYS A 81 11.52 -4.20 12.38
N LYS A 82 11.40 -4.38 11.07
CA LYS A 82 12.46 -4.74 10.12
C LYS A 82 13.17 -3.48 9.61
N SER A 83 13.77 -2.71 10.52
CA SER A 83 14.32 -1.38 10.22
C SER A 83 15.42 -1.36 9.15
N ASP A 84 16.18 -2.44 9.01
CA ASP A 84 17.24 -2.53 7.98
C ASP A 84 16.65 -2.59 6.56
N LEU A 85 15.54 -3.32 6.39
CA LEU A 85 14.84 -3.41 5.11
C LEU A 85 14.15 -2.09 4.77
N ALA A 86 13.52 -1.44 5.75
CA ALA A 86 12.90 -0.14 5.56
C ALA A 86 13.90 0.91 5.06
N LYS A 87 15.09 0.99 5.67
CA LYS A 87 16.14 1.93 5.24
C LYS A 87 16.64 1.65 3.84
N LYS A 88 16.77 0.38 3.47
CA LYS A 88 17.22 -0.02 2.14
C LYS A 88 16.23 0.42 1.05
N ASP A 89 14.94 0.25 1.30
CA ASP A 89 13.89 0.66 0.37
C ASP A 89 13.81 2.17 0.21
N LEU A 90 14.08 2.94 1.28
CA LEU A 90 14.13 4.42 1.22
C LEU A 90 15.36 4.98 0.50
N GLN A 91 16.36 4.14 0.21
CA GLN A 91 17.57 4.52 -0.54
C GLN A 91 17.51 4.14 -2.01
N SER A 92 16.43 3.45 -2.44
CA SER A 92 16.20 3.01 -3.82
C SER A 92 15.47 4.09 -4.60
#